data_AF-U5G9Z5-F1
#
_entry.id   AF-U5G9Z5-F1
#
_cell.length_a   1.000
_cell.length_b   1.000
_cell.length_c   1.000
_cell.angle_alpha   90.00
_cell.angle_beta   90.00
_cell.angle_gamma   90.00
#
_symmetry.space_group_name_H-M   'P 1'
#
loop_
_entity.id
_entity.type
_entity.pdbx_description
1 polymer ?
#
loop_
_entity_poly.entity_id
_entity_poly.type
_entity_poly.pdbx_seq_one_letter_code
_entity_poly.pdbx_strand_id
1 'polypeptide(L)'
;MTGVRAVVGWYLCLFRPDRVKAYVCLCVPYRPRNPKMKPVETMKLAFGEDYYVCRFQEPGVIEADIARAGTAEVLMKTLTDRNPGPPCLPQENPFGIYPENPVTLPSWLTEADLAFYATKYSQKGFTGGLNYYRALDLNWELTAPWTGTLVEVPVKFVVGDLDMVYTTPGAKEFVNNGGFKHHAIVGGSCCDGRSRSFH
;
A
#
# COMPACT_ATOMS: atom_id res chain seq x y z
N MET A 1 -3.98 -3.95 -4.08
CA MET A 1 -2.95 -4.68 -3.28
C MET A 1 -1.51 -4.30 -3.65
N THR A 2 -1.27 -3.11 -4.17
CA THR A 2 -0.01 -2.73 -4.85
C THR A 2 1.15 -2.37 -3.93
N GLY A 3 0.94 -2.23 -2.61
CA GLY A 3 2.00 -1.83 -1.66
C GLY A 3 2.77 -2.97 -0.96
N VAL A 4 2.21 -4.18 -0.89
CA VAL A 4 2.76 -5.29 -0.08
C VAL A 4 4.15 -5.72 -0.55
N ARG A 5 4.37 -5.76 -1.87
CA ARG A 5 5.65 -6.17 -2.46
C ARG A 5 6.79 -5.20 -2.09
N ALA A 6 6.48 -3.92 -1.94
CA ALA A 6 7.48 -2.93 -1.54
C ALA A 6 7.98 -3.18 -0.11
N VAL A 7 7.08 -3.54 0.81
CA VAL A 7 7.40 -3.91 2.20
C VAL A 7 8.27 -5.17 2.25
N VAL A 8 7.97 -6.19 1.46
CA VAL A 8 8.80 -7.39 1.37
C VAL A 8 10.20 -7.07 0.82
N GLY A 9 10.29 -6.19 -0.18
CA GLY A 9 11.57 -5.69 -0.70
C GLY A 9 12.40 -4.98 0.36
N TRP A 10 11.75 -4.20 1.24
CA TRP A 10 12.42 -3.57 2.38
C TRP A 10 12.99 -4.58 3.37
N TYR A 11 12.23 -5.62 3.71
CA TYR A 11 12.75 -6.70 4.56
C TYR A 11 13.93 -7.42 3.93
N LEU A 12 13.91 -7.68 2.63
CA LEU A 12 15.06 -8.27 1.94
C LEU A 12 16.31 -7.37 2.04
N CYS A 13 16.15 -6.07 1.80
CA CYS A 13 17.26 -5.11 1.91
C CYS A 13 17.81 -5.00 3.33
N LEU A 14 16.94 -5.15 4.34
CA LEU A 14 17.29 -5.09 5.75
C LEU A 14 17.98 -6.38 6.24
N PHE A 15 17.47 -7.54 5.81
CA PHE A 15 17.96 -8.84 6.29
C PHE A 15 19.17 -9.33 5.52
N ARG A 16 19.23 -9.05 4.21
CA ARG A 16 20.25 -9.54 3.28
C ARG A 16 20.71 -8.44 2.32
N PRO A 17 21.28 -7.33 2.83
CA PRO A 17 21.80 -6.26 1.98
C PRO A 17 22.88 -6.77 1.02
N ASP A 18 23.62 -7.82 1.40
CA ASP A 18 24.62 -8.50 0.57
C ASP A 18 24.06 -9.09 -0.74
N ARG A 19 22.75 -9.29 -0.82
CA ARG A 19 22.06 -9.87 -1.99
C ARG A 19 21.42 -8.82 -2.89
N VAL A 20 21.40 -7.55 -2.49
CA VAL A 20 20.69 -6.48 -3.21
C VAL A 20 21.65 -5.36 -3.56
N LYS A 21 21.98 -5.23 -4.86
CA LYS A 21 22.88 -4.15 -5.34
C LYS A 21 22.24 -2.77 -5.26
N ALA A 22 20.95 -2.68 -5.58
CA ALA A 22 20.15 -1.46 -5.51
C ALA A 22 18.66 -1.84 -5.50
N TYR A 23 17.81 -0.96 -4.97
CA TYR A 23 16.38 -1.17 -4.89
C TYR A 23 15.58 0.00 -5.46
N VAL A 24 14.75 -0.24 -6.47
CA VAL A 24 13.76 0.73 -6.95
C VAL A 24 12.45 0.44 -6.24
N CYS A 25 12.10 1.29 -5.28
CA CYS A 25 10.90 1.16 -4.48
C CYS A 25 9.79 2.03 -5.04
N LEU A 26 8.61 1.43 -5.27
CA LEU A 26 7.42 2.13 -5.72
C LEU A 26 6.41 2.25 -4.57
N CYS A 27 5.74 3.41 -4.47
CA CYS A 27 4.59 3.70 -3.59
C CYS A 27 4.88 3.75 -2.08
N VAL A 28 5.45 2.69 -1.48
CA VAL A 28 5.57 2.56 -0.02
C VAL A 28 6.99 2.84 0.46
N PRO A 29 7.28 3.97 1.14
CA PRO A 29 8.61 4.25 1.67
C PRO A 29 8.95 3.31 2.83
N TYR A 30 10.24 3.16 3.16
CA TYR A 30 10.65 2.43 4.36
C TYR A 30 10.07 3.12 5.59
N ARG A 31 9.39 2.36 6.44
CA ARG A 31 8.88 2.85 7.73
C ARG A 31 9.68 2.17 8.84
N PRO A 32 10.47 2.92 9.63
CA PRO A 32 11.18 2.36 10.76
C PRO A 32 10.19 1.81 11.79
N ARG A 33 10.58 0.72 12.45
CA ARG A 33 9.77 0.10 13.51
C ARG A 33 9.62 1.06 14.69
N ASN A 34 8.38 1.38 15.08
CA ASN A 34 8.10 2.06 16.35
C ASN A 34 8.10 1.03 17.49
N PRO A 35 9.02 1.08 18.47
CA PRO A 35 9.09 0.06 19.52
C PRO A 35 7.96 0.13 20.55
N LYS A 36 7.17 1.21 20.57
CA LYS A 36 6.17 1.47 21.62
C LYS A 36 4.78 0.95 21.30
N MET A 37 4.45 0.77 20.02
CA MET A 37 3.08 0.47 19.60
C MET A 37 3.05 -0.37 18.34
N LYS A 38 2.09 -1.29 18.29
CA LYS A 38 1.87 -2.17 17.13
C LYS A 38 1.29 -1.38 15.95
N PRO A 39 1.59 -1.77 14.70
CA PRO A 39 1.14 -1.04 13.51
C PRO A 39 -0.39 -0.94 13.38
N VAL A 40 -1.13 -2.03 13.60
CA VAL A 40 -2.59 -2.03 13.42
C VAL A 40 -3.25 -1.12 14.45
N GLU A 41 -2.83 -1.21 15.71
CA GLU A 41 -3.30 -0.31 16.78
C GLU A 41 -2.98 1.17 16.46
N THR A 42 -1.76 1.45 16.00
CA THR A 42 -1.36 2.80 15.60
C THR A 42 -2.26 3.35 14.49
N MET A 43 -2.53 2.55 13.46
CA MET A 43 -3.38 2.97 12.33
C MET A 43 -4.84 3.16 12.75
N LYS A 44 -5.34 2.28 13.63
CA LYS A 44 -6.69 2.38 14.19
C LYS A 44 -6.87 3.65 15.03
N LEU A 45 -5.90 4.01 15.87
CA LEU A 45 -5.93 5.26 16.63
C LEU A 45 -5.87 6.50 15.73
N ALA A 46 -5.12 6.43 14.62
CA ALA A 46 -4.95 7.56 13.70
C ALA A 46 -6.12 7.75 12.73
N PHE A 47 -6.73 6.66 12.24
CA PHE A 47 -7.67 6.69 11.11
C PHE A 47 -9.02 6.02 11.38
N GLY A 48 -9.21 5.43 12.57
CA GLY A 48 -10.46 4.77 12.96
C GLY A 48 -10.58 3.32 12.49
N GLU A 49 -11.68 2.69 12.88
CA GLU A 49 -11.99 1.27 12.60
C GLU A 49 -12.22 0.98 11.11
N ASP A 50 -12.78 1.96 10.39
CA ASP A 50 -13.09 1.81 8.97
C ASP A 50 -11.89 2.01 8.05
N TYR A 51 -10.73 2.36 8.60
CA TYR A 51 -9.50 2.38 7.80
C TYR A 51 -9.22 1.00 7.21
N TYR A 52 -8.88 0.94 5.93
CA TYR A 52 -8.86 -0.32 5.17
C TYR A 52 -7.99 -1.43 5.81
N VAL A 53 -6.85 -1.08 6.42
CA VAL A 53 -5.99 -2.06 7.10
C VAL A 53 -6.69 -2.67 8.32
N CYS A 54 -7.44 -1.87 9.07
CA CYS A 54 -8.22 -2.31 10.21
C CYS A 54 -9.38 -3.21 9.75
N ARG A 55 -10.07 -2.82 8.68
CA ARG A 55 -11.14 -3.61 8.04
C ARG A 55 -10.68 -4.94 7.46
N PHE A 56 -9.39 -5.11 7.18
CA PHE A 56 -8.83 -6.36 6.67
C PHE A 56 -8.44 -7.36 7.76
N GLN A 57 -8.42 -6.95 9.03
CA GLN A 57 -7.89 -7.78 10.12
C GLN A 57 -8.75 -9.02 10.37
N GLU A 58 -10.07 -8.87 10.46
CA GLU A 58 -10.97 -9.98 10.74
C GLU A 58 -11.06 -10.94 9.52
N PRO A 59 -10.69 -12.22 9.66
CA PRO A 59 -10.78 -13.18 8.57
C PRO A 59 -12.21 -13.40 8.09
N GLY A 60 -12.44 -13.33 6.77
CA GLY A 60 -13.72 -13.63 6.15
C GLY A 60 -14.68 -12.44 6.05
N VAL A 61 -14.50 -11.39 6.85
CA VAL A 61 -15.41 -10.22 6.83
C VAL A 61 -15.29 -9.46 5.52
N ILE A 62 -14.10 -8.94 5.20
CA ILE A 62 -13.91 -8.19 3.95
C ILE A 62 -14.03 -9.12 2.73
N GLU A 63 -13.66 -10.41 2.85
CA GLU A 63 -13.90 -11.37 1.78
C GLU A 63 -15.39 -11.53 1.45
N ALA A 64 -16.28 -11.55 2.46
CA ALA A 64 -17.72 -11.60 2.25
C ALA A 64 -18.26 -10.29 1.64
N ASP A 65 -17.71 -9.13 2.03
CA ASP A 65 -18.04 -7.84 1.40
C ASP A 65 -17.66 -7.83 -0.08
N ILE A 66 -16.46 -8.34 -0.43
CA ILE A 66 -16.00 -8.45 -1.82
C ILE A 66 -16.90 -9.40 -2.62
N ALA A 67 -17.28 -10.54 -2.04
CA ALA A 67 -18.15 -11.51 -2.69
C ALA A 67 -19.53 -10.92 -3.01
N ARG A 68 -20.07 -10.07 -2.12
CA ARG A 68 -21.34 -9.36 -2.32
C ARG A 68 -21.26 -8.28 -3.39
N ALA A 69 -20.15 -7.55 -3.43
CA ALA A 69 -19.94 -6.45 -4.36
C ALA A 69 -19.58 -6.91 -5.79
N GLY A 70 -18.97 -8.09 -5.91
CA GLY A 70 -18.45 -8.60 -7.17
C GLY A 70 -16.96 -8.31 -7.35
N THR A 71 -16.22 -9.32 -7.81
CA THR A 71 -14.76 -9.25 -7.88
C THR A 71 -14.26 -8.26 -8.94
N ALA A 72 -14.95 -8.17 -10.09
CA ALA A 72 -14.56 -7.24 -11.16
C ALA A 72 -14.78 -5.79 -10.72
N GLU A 73 -15.88 -5.53 -10.03
CA GLU A 73 -16.31 -4.22 -9.55
C GLU A 73 -15.35 -3.70 -8.46
N VAL A 74 -14.98 -4.57 -7.51
CA VAL A 74 -13.99 -4.25 -6.48
C VAL A 74 -12.62 -3.97 -7.10
N LEU A 75 -12.18 -4.79 -8.04
CA LEU A 75 -10.89 -4.56 -8.71
C LEU A 75 -10.90 -3.29 -9.55
N MET A 76 -11.98 -3.04 -10.30
CA MET A 76 -12.15 -1.80 -11.06
C MET A 76 -12.04 -0.62 -10.12
N LYS A 77 -12.87 -0.56 -9.07
CA LYS A 77 -12.84 0.52 -8.09
C LYS A 77 -11.45 0.72 -7.49
N THR A 78 -10.80 -0.36 -7.07
CA THR A 78 -9.48 -0.30 -6.42
C THR A 78 -8.38 0.18 -7.36
N LEU A 79 -8.39 -0.27 -8.62
CA LEU A 79 -7.36 0.07 -9.60
C LEU A 79 -7.53 1.48 -10.15
N THR A 80 -8.77 1.97 -10.23
CA THR A 80 -9.09 3.30 -10.74
C THR A 80 -9.19 4.37 -9.67
N ASP A 81 -9.02 4.03 -8.39
CA ASP A 81 -9.10 5.00 -7.30
C ASP A 81 -7.99 6.05 -7.43
N ARG A 82 -8.38 7.31 -7.29
CA ARG A 82 -7.50 8.49 -7.32
C ARG A 82 -7.73 9.42 -6.14
N ASN A 83 -8.55 9.02 -5.17
CA ASN A 83 -8.84 9.81 -3.99
C ASN A 83 -7.59 9.86 -3.10
N PRO A 84 -7.07 11.05 -2.76
CA PRO A 84 -5.95 11.17 -1.85
C PRO A 84 -6.38 10.86 -0.41
N GLY A 85 -5.41 10.48 0.41
CA GLY A 85 -5.59 10.21 1.83
C GLY A 85 -5.80 8.72 2.17
N PRO A 86 -5.96 8.43 3.47
CA PRO A 86 -6.13 7.05 3.95
C PRO A 86 -7.52 6.51 3.54
N PRO A 87 -7.60 5.36 2.84
CA PRO A 87 -8.89 4.81 2.43
C PRO A 87 -9.72 4.36 3.63
N CYS A 88 -10.96 4.81 3.63
CA CYS A 88 -12.01 4.42 4.56
C CYS A 88 -12.97 3.47 3.84
N LEU A 89 -13.21 2.30 4.42
CA LEU A 89 -14.12 1.28 3.92
C LEU A 89 -15.29 1.13 4.91
N PRO A 90 -16.36 1.94 4.80
CA PRO A 90 -17.50 1.87 5.72
C PRO A 90 -18.25 0.53 5.59
N GLN A 91 -19.00 0.11 6.62
CA GLN A 91 -19.59 -1.23 6.67
C GLN A 91 -20.70 -1.46 5.63
N GLU A 92 -21.46 -0.41 5.32
CA GLU A 92 -22.61 -0.47 4.42
C GLU A 92 -22.18 -0.58 2.95
N ASN A 93 -21.16 0.19 2.55
CA ASN A 93 -20.61 0.19 1.20
C ASN A 93 -19.09 0.34 1.21
N PRO A 94 -18.33 -0.73 1.55
CA PRO A 94 -16.88 -0.67 1.74
C PRO A 94 -16.13 -0.16 0.51
N PHE A 95 -16.66 -0.39 -0.68
CA PHE A 95 -16.02 -0.04 -1.94
C PHE A 95 -16.64 1.19 -2.62
N GLY A 96 -17.66 1.81 -2.03
CA GLY A 96 -18.33 2.97 -2.65
C GLY A 96 -18.78 2.67 -4.09
N ILE A 97 -19.33 1.46 -4.31
CA ILE A 97 -19.86 1.00 -5.60
C ILE A 97 -21.34 1.34 -5.63
N TYR A 98 -21.77 2.01 -6.69
CA TYR A 98 -23.12 2.50 -6.89
C TYR A 98 -23.54 2.17 -8.33
N PRO A 99 -24.58 1.34 -8.55
CA PRO A 99 -25.03 0.96 -9.90
C PRO A 99 -25.36 2.15 -10.80
N GLU A 100 -25.85 3.23 -10.21
CA GLU A 100 -26.21 4.49 -10.87
C GLU A 100 -24.99 5.33 -11.32
N ASN A 101 -23.78 5.00 -10.86
CA ASN A 101 -22.57 5.75 -11.19
C ASN A 101 -21.41 4.79 -11.55
N PRO A 102 -21.48 4.13 -12.72
CA PRO A 102 -20.44 3.19 -13.14
C PRO A 102 -19.13 3.92 -13.41
N VAL A 103 -18.03 3.33 -12.95
CA VAL A 103 -16.69 3.89 -13.17
C VAL A 103 -16.28 3.67 -14.63
N THR A 104 -15.83 4.72 -15.30
CA THR A 104 -15.22 4.61 -16.63
C THR A 104 -13.78 4.14 -16.51
N LEU A 105 -13.39 3.14 -17.31
CA LEU A 105 -12.01 2.65 -17.34
C LEU A 105 -11.05 3.74 -17.85
N PRO A 106 -9.93 3.97 -17.15
CA PRO A 106 -8.90 4.87 -17.65
C PRO A 106 -8.17 4.25 -18.82
N SER A 107 -7.55 5.07 -19.68
CA SER A 107 -6.87 4.63 -20.90
C SER A 107 -5.71 3.64 -20.70
N TRP A 108 -5.18 3.54 -19.49
CA TRP A 108 -4.09 2.61 -19.14
C TRP A 108 -4.58 1.23 -18.67
N LEU A 109 -5.89 1.07 -18.43
CA LEU A 109 -6.50 -0.19 -17.97
C LEU A 109 -7.57 -0.63 -18.95
N THR A 110 -7.29 -1.65 -19.76
CA THR A 110 -8.27 -2.16 -20.72
C THR A 110 -9.29 -3.09 -20.06
N GLU A 111 -10.41 -3.33 -20.73
CA GLU A 111 -11.39 -4.35 -20.29
C GLU A 111 -10.77 -5.74 -20.20
N ALA A 112 -9.85 -6.07 -21.12
CA ALA A 112 -9.15 -7.34 -21.14
C ALA A 112 -8.22 -7.51 -19.92
N ASP A 113 -7.53 -6.44 -19.51
CA ASP A 113 -6.69 -6.43 -18.30
C ASP A 113 -7.56 -6.65 -17.05
N LEU A 114 -8.66 -5.91 -16.94
CA LEU A 114 -9.59 -6.06 -15.82
C LEU A 114 -10.17 -7.48 -15.76
N ALA A 115 -10.63 -8.01 -16.89
CA ALA A 115 -11.15 -9.37 -16.99
C ALA A 115 -10.11 -10.43 -16.60
N PHE A 116 -8.84 -10.23 -16.98
CA PHE A 116 -7.76 -11.11 -16.57
C PHE A 116 -7.61 -11.15 -15.05
N TYR A 117 -7.50 -9.97 -14.40
CA TYR A 117 -7.37 -9.91 -12.94
C TYR A 117 -8.62 -10.46 -12.24
N ALA A 118 -9.81 -10.07 -12.69
CA ALA A 118 -11.07 -10.54 -12.13
C ALA A 118 -11.16 -12.07 -12.18
N THR A 119 -10.82 -12.67 -13.32
CA THR A 119 -10.79 -14.13 -13.46
C THR A 119 -9.84 -14.78 -12.43
N LYS A 120 -8.62 -14.26 -12.27
CA LYS A 120 -7.64 -14.83 -11.34
C LYS A 120 -8.07 -14.69 -9.88
N TYR A 121 -8.61 -13.53 -9.50
CA TYR A 121 -9.09 -13.30 -8.13
C TYR A 121 -10.38 -14.07 -7.83
N SER A 122 -11.30 -14.24 -8.78
CA SER A 122 -12.49 -15.07 -8.58
C SER A 122 -12.15 -16.54 -8.36
N GLN A 123 -11.08 -17.05 -8.98
CA GLN A 123 -10.62 -18.44 -8.79
C GLN A 123 -9.87 -18.67 -7.48
N LYS A 124 -9.08 -17.68 -7.02
CA LYS A 124 -8.17 -17.84 -5.87
C LYS A 124 -8.65 -17.16 -4.60
N GLY A 125 -9.63 -16.27 -4.70
CA GLY A 125 -10.04 -15.37 -3.63
C GLY A 125 -8.99 -14.31 -3.29
N PHE A 126 -9.33 -13.48 -2.29
CA PHE A 126 -8.48 -12.38 -1.82
C PHE A 126 -7.70 -12.71 -0.54
N THR A 127 -8.08 -13.77 0.17
CA THR A 127 -7.52 -14.15 1.48
C THR A 127 -6.00 -14.19 1.50
N GLY A 128 -5.37 -14.80 0.49
CA GLY A 128 -3.90 -14.91 0.44
C GLY A 128 -3.19 -13.55 0.48
N GLY A 129 -3.70 -12.55 -0.24
CA GLY A 129 -3.12 -11.22 -0.20
C GLY A 129 -3.57 -10.42 1.02
N LEU A 130 -4.79 -10.63 1.53
CA LEU A 130 -5.29 -9.99 2.76
C LEU A 130 -4.49 -10.43 3.99
N ASN A 131 -4.00 -11.67 4.00
CA ASN A 131 -3.20 -12.22 5.10
C ASN A 131 -1.88 -11.47 5.32
N TYR A 132 -1.35 -10.74 4.33
CA TYR A 132 -0.19 -9.86 4.57
C TYR A 132 -0.52 -8.70 5.51
N TYR A 133 -1.75 -8.19 5.47
CA TYR A 133 -2.21 -7.13 6.38
C TYR A 133 -2.50 -7.69 7.78
N ARG A 134 -3.04 -8.91 7.86
CA ARG A 134 -3.29 -9.63 9.13
C ARG A 134 -2.00 -9.98 9.86
N ALA A 135 -0.90 -10.15 9.12
CA ALA A 135 0.41 -10.44 9.68
C ALA A 135 1.20 -9.18 10.09
N LEU A 136 0.66 -7.95 9.97
CA LEU A 136 1.43 -6.73 10.26
C LEU A 136 1.97 -6.67 11.69
N ASP A 137 1.14 -7.01 12.67
CA ASP A 137 1.53 -7.00 14.08
C ASP A 137 2.53 -8.12 14.40
N LEU A 138 2.37 -9.30 13.79
CA LEU A 138 3.34 -10.39 13.89
C LEU A 138 4.69 -9.98 13.26
N ASN A 139 4.66 -9.36 12.09
CA ASN A 139 5.87 -8.84 11.44
C ASN A 139 6.57 -7.80 12.33
N TRP A 140 5.80 -6.94 13.01
CA TRP A 140 6.35 -5.97 13.96
C TRP A 140 7.04 -6.65 15.15
N GLU A 141 6.50 -7.75 15.68
CA GLU A 141 7.12 -8.53 16.76
C GLU A 141 8.43 -9.16 16.27
N LEU A 142 8.37 -9.84 15.13
CA LEU A 142 9.50 -10.58 14.57
C LEU A 142 10.64 -9.68 14.06
N THR A 143 10.34 -8.43 13.71
CA THR A 143 11.34 -7.46 13.23
C THR A 143 11.95 -6.62 14.36
N ALA A 144 11.63 -6.91 15.62
CA ALA A 144 12.23 -6.23 16.77
C ALA A 144 13.78 -6.18 16.76
N PRO A 145 14.51 -7.23 16.36
CA PRO A 145 15.98 -7.21 16.32
C PRO A 145 16.58 -6.14 15.39
N TRP A 146 15.82 -5.62 14.43
CA TRP A 146 16.28 -4.59 13.49
C TRP A 146 15.82 -3.18 13.86
N THR A 147 15.32 -2.97 15.08
CA THR A 147 14.92 -1.64 15.54
C THR A 147 16.11 -0.68 15.47
N GLY A 148 15.95 0.45 14.77
CA GLY A 148 17.02 1.46 14.60
C GLY A 148 18.08 1.11 13.56
N THR A 149 17.96 -0.02 12.86
CA THR A 149 18.90 -0.41 11.80
C THR A 149 18.67 0.44 10.54
N LEU A 150 19.76 0.87 9.90
CA LEU A 150 19.74 1.59 8.64
C LEU A 150 19.63 0.62 7.45
N VAL A 151 18.83 0.94 6.44
CA VAL A 151 18.88 0.23 5.16
C VAL A 151 20.03 0.79 4.31
N GLU A 152 21.12 0.03 4.23
CA GLU A 152 22.36 0.44 3.53
C GLU A 152 22.31 0.23 2.00
N VAL A 153 21.32 -0.51 1.50
CA VAL A 153 21.14 -0.71 0.06
C VAL A 153 20.80 0.63 -0.60
N PRO A 154 21.45 1.00 -1.72
CA PRO A 154 21.07 2.19 -2.50
C PRO A 154 19.64 2.10 -3.02
N VAL A 155 18.82 3.11 -2.72
CA VAL A 155 17.41 3.14 -3.10
C VAL A 155 17.09 4.30 -4.04
N LYS A 156 16.26 4.01 -5.05
CA LYS A 156 15.47 5.04 -5.75
C LYS A 156 14.00 4.85 -5.39
N PHE A 157 13.39 5.89 -4.81
CA PHE A 157 11.97 5.88 -4.47
C PHE A 157 11.16 6.68 -5.49
N VAL A 158 10.06 6.09 -5.96
CA VAL A 158 9.14 6.73 -6.92
C VAL A 158 7.72 6.53 -6.42
N VAL A 159 6.93 7.60 -6.44
CA VAL A 159 5.54 7.58 -5.98
C VAL A 159 4.68 8.51 -6.81
N GLY A 160 3.41 8.14 -7.00
CA GLY A 160 2.42 9.02 -7.62
C GLY A 160 2.03 10.14 -6.66
N ASP A 161 1.75 11.32 -7.20
CA ASP A 161 1.29 12.48 -6.44
C ASP A 161 -0.05 12.27 -5.72
N LEU A 162 -0.92 11.41 -6.30
CA LEU A 162 -2.20 10.99 -5.71
C LEU A 162 -2.15 9.62 -5.00
N ASP A 163 -0.96 9.06 -4.77
CA ASP A 163 -0.86 7.77 -4.07
C ASP A 163 -1.40 7.89 -2.64
N MET A 164 -2.33 7.02 -2.27
CA MET A 164 -2.98 6.99 -0.95
C MET A 164 -1.99 6.89 0.23
N VAL A 165 -0.88 6.17 0.06
CA VAL A 165 0.14 6.01 1.11
C VAL A 165 0.94 7.29 1.27
N TYR A 166 1.27 7.96 0.17
CA TYR A 166 2.04 9.21 0.17
C TYR A 166 1.21 10.41 0.64
N THR A 167 -0.09 10.39 0.35
CA THR A 167 -1.04 11.45 0.73
C THR A 167 -1.67 11.23 2.11
N THR A 168 -1.32 10.14 2.80
CA THR A 168 -1.64 9.96 4.23
C THR A 168 -0.90 11.02 5.07
N PRO A 169 -1.54 11.64 6.08
CA PRO A 169 -0.90 12.67 6.92
C PRO A 169 0.47 12.23 7.47
N GLY A 170 1.49 13.10 7.32
CA GLY A 170 2.86 12.85 7.79
C GLY A 170 3.75 12.08 6.81
N ALA A 171 3.20 11.35 5.83
CA ALA A 171 4.00 10.55 4.91
C ALA A 171 4.80 11.41 3.93
N LYS A 172 4.18 12.47 3.39
CA LYS A 172 4.82 13.41 2.47
C LYS A 172 5.97 14.17 3.13
N GLU A 173 5.77 14.62 4.36
CA GLU A 173 6.78 15.29 5.18
C GLU A 173 7.93 14.33 5.49
N PHE A 174 7.61 13.08 5.88
CA PHE A 174 8.63 12.06 6.15
C PHE A 174 9.52 11.80 4.93
N VAL A 175 8.93 11.68 3.74
CA VAL A 175 9.68 11.43 2.50
C VAL A 175 10.52 12.64 2.07
N ASN A 176 9.96 13.86 2.12
CA ASN A 176 10.60 15.04 1.55
C ASN A 176 11.51 15.81 2.52
N ASN A 177 11.23 15.77 3.82
CA ASN A 177 11.91 16.59 4.82
C ASN A 177 13.05 15.83 5.52
N GLY A 178 13.64 14.82 4.86
CA GLY A 178 14.82 14.10 5.34
C GLY A 178 14.53 12.90 6.24
N GLY A 179 13.30 12.74 6.76
CA GLY A 179 12.88 11.60 7.59
C GLY A 179 13.26 10.26 6.98
N PHE A 180 12.95 10.06 5.70
CA PHE A 180 13.26 8.82 4.99
C PHE A 180 14.78 8.61 4.80
N LYS A 181 15.55 9.68 4.56
CA LYS A 181 17.01 9.62 4.38
C LYS A 181 17.75 9.26 5.67
N HIS A 182 17.14 9.44 6.84
CA HIS A 182 17.70 8.97 8.11
C HIS A 182 17.64 7.45 8.26
N HIS A 183 16.83 6.76 7.45
CA HIS A 183 16.58 5.33 7.59
C HIS A 183 16.94 4.49 6.36
N ALA A 184 17.23 5.12 5.22
CA ALA A 184 17.69 4.45 4.01
C ALA A 184 18.64 5.33 3.18
N ILE A 185 19.58 4.71 2.48
CA ILE A 185 20.45 5.41 1.52
C ILE A 185 19.66 5.69 0.23
N VAL A 186 19.04 6.87 0.14
CA VAL A 186 18.23 7.27 -1.01
C VAL A 186 19.02 8.15 -1.97
N GLY A 187 19.20 7.70 -3.22
CA GLY A 187 19.87 8.43 -4.28
C GLY A 187 18.93 9.31 -5.11
N GLY A 188 19.28 10.58 -5.31
CA GLY A 188 18.54 11.55 -6.12
C GLY A 188 17.36 12.22 -5.41
N SER A 189 16.88 13.35 -5.94
CA SER A 189 15.63 13.98 -5.51
C SER A 189 14.45 13.08 -5.88
N CYS A 190 13.47 12.94 -4.98
CA CYS A 190 12.17 12.35 -5.35
C CYS A 190 11.62 13.15 -6.53
N CYS A 191 11.36 12.48 -7.66
CA CYS A 191 10.72 13.12 -8.79
C CYS A 191 9.25 13.36 -8.41
N ASP A 192 8.97 14.54 -7.85
CA ASP A 192 7.61 15.07 -7.74
C ASP A 192 7.07 15.15 -9.17
N GLY A 193 6.00 14.41 -9.48
CA GLY A 193 5.48 14.14 -10.83
C GLY A 193 4.95 15.35 -11.60
N ARG A 194 5.43 16.56 -11.33
CA ARG A 194 5.17 17.74 -12.15
C ARG A 194 5.76 17.51 -13.53
N SER A 195 4.86 17.34 -14.49
CA SER A 195 5.10 17.34 -15.92
C SER A 195 6.14 18.39 -16.29
N ARG A 196 7.37 17.94 -16.60
CA ARG A 196 8.23 18.72 -17.48
C ARG A 196 7.69 18.48 -18.87
N SER A 197 6.83 19.41 -19.32
CA SER A 197 6.51 19.58 -20.73
C SER A 197 7.84 19.73 -21.47
N PHE A 198 8.18 18.74 -22.30
CA PHE A 198 9.18 18.95 -23.34
C PHE A 198 8.49 19.73 -24.45
N HIS A 199 8.99 20.94 -24.73
CA HIS A 199 8.84 21.63 -25.99
C HIS A 199 10.18 21.57 -26.71
#